data_AF-A0A843J1Z1-F1
#
_entry.id   AF-A0A843J1Z1-F1
#
_cell.length_a   1.000
_cell.length_b   1.000
_cell.length_c   1.000
_cell.angle_alpha   90.00
_cell.angle_beta   90.00
_cell.angle_gamma   90.00
#
_symmetry.space_group_name_H-M   'P 1'
#
loop_
_entity.id
_entity.type
_entity.pdbx_description
1 polymer ?
#
loop_
_entity_poly.entity_id
_entity_poly.type
_entity_poly.pdbx_seq_one_letter_code
_entity_poly.pdbx_strand_id
1 'polypeptide(L)'
;MTTEDPRNSRTVHSNARPEHSVPEHTVTERVFDRKGREYEIYDPPFYRSEFEEAYRHIIDEYEIAPREIGIFIPCALRKPYSSSPSHKLFHKIIDSVLTPDRYHITIFGTCGTVPAELELMYPYANYHYMLGKNQDPRVRKDFHRIEVYRLCGYLEKTRNTYKKRIAYCIGPFRKALIEAAEKTGTEFMLLPSDPMIDRMYDIDCPFPEGSLSMDEYIEEFRQGLVRCGEL
;
A
#
# COMPACT_ATOMS: atom_id res chain seq x y z
N MET A 1 -9.77 55.33 -46.48
CA MET A 1 -10.20 55.50 -45.08
C MET A 1 -10.97 54.26 -44.68
N THR A 2 -10.41 53.53 -43.71
CA THR A 2 -11.10 52.65 -42.73
C THR A 2 -12.22 51.73 -43.23
N THR A 3 -11.89 50.45 -43.37
CA THR A 3 -12.81 49.34 -43.05
C THR A 3 -11.98 48.15 -42.54
N GLU A 4 -11.84 48.05 -41.22
CA GLU A 4 -11.35 46.85 -40.54
C GLU A 4 -12.47 45.79 -40.50
N ASP A 5 -12.14 44.55 -40.84
CA ASP A 5 -13.02 43.36 -40.72
C ASP A 5 -12.91 42.79 -39.29
N PRO A 6 -14.01 42.72 -38.51
CA PRO A 6 -13.96 42.35 -37.11
C PRO A 6 -14.24 40.86 -36.90
N ARG A 7 -13.37 39.95 -37.39
CA ARG A 7 -13.50 38.51 -37.07
C ARG A 7 -12.15 37.80 -36.94
N ASN A 8 -11.46 38.07 -35.84
CA ASN A 8 -10.51 37.10 -35.29
C ASN A 8 -10.41 37.21 -33.76
N SER A 9 -11.47 36.82 -33.06
CA SER A 9 -11.41 36.49 -31.64
C SER A 9 -11.24 34.96 -31.54
N ARG A 10 -10.00 34.49 -31.63
CA ARG A 10 -9.62 33.19 -31.06
C ARG A 10 -9.10 33.46 -29.66
N THR A 11 -10.02 33.46 -28.71
CA THR A 11 -9.71 33.34 -27.29
C THR A 11 -8.94 32.05 -27.10
N VAL A 12 -7.64 32.14 -26.89
CA VAL A 12 -6.82 31.05 -26.39
C VAL A 12 -7.28 30.84 -24.95
N HIS A 13 -8.24 29.93 -24.74
CA HIS A 13 -8.51 29.43 -23.41
C HIS A 13 -7.27 28.66 -22.96
N SER A 14 -6.43 29.33 -22.17
CA SER A 14 -5.45 28.68 -21.34
C SER A 14 -6.20 27.73 -20.41
N ASN A 15 -6.16 26.43 -20.72
CA ASN A 15 -6.54 25.39 -19.77
C ASN A 15 -5.48 25.37 -18.66
N ALA A 16 -5.58 26.33 -17.74
CA ALA A 16 -4.95 26.22 -16.44
C ALA A 16 -5.63 25.04 -15.73
N ARG A 17 -4.87 23.97 -15.49
CA ARG A 17 -5.31 22.89 -14.59
C ARG A 17 -5.64 23.55 -13.25
N PRO A 18 -6.77 23.22 -12.59
CA PRO A 18 -7.01 23.71 -11.25
C PRO A 18 -5.83 23.26 -10.38
N GLU A 19 -5.13 24.22 -9.79
CA GLU A 19 -4.22 23.97 -8.67
C GLU A 19 -5.09 23.43 -7.53
N HIS A 20 -5.20 22.11 -7.45
CA HIS A 20 -5.67 21.48 -6.22
C HIS A 20 -4.63 21.82 -5.16
N SER A 21 -4.92 22.82 -4.33
CA SER A 21 -4.16 23.09 -3.12
C SER A 21 -4.14 21.80 -2.33
N VAL A 22 -2.97 21.17 -2.21
CA VAL A 22 -2.80 19.99 -1.36
C VAL A 22 -3.25 20.42 0.04
N PRO A 23 -4.30 19.81 0.62
CA PRO A 23 -4.83 20.27 1.90
C PRO A 23 -3.73 20.20 2.95
N GLU A 24 -3.62 21.24 3.79
CA GLU A 24 -2.55 21.39 4.78
C GLU A 24 -2.49 20.15 5.69
N HIS A 25 -1.30 19.54 5.80
CA HIS A 25 -1.04 18.45 6.73
C HIS A 25 -0.71 19.03 8.10
N THR A 26 -1.26 18.45 9.18
CA THR A 26 -0.83 18.84 10.51
C THR A 26 0.38 18.02 10.89
N VAL A 27 1.54 18.65 11.09
CA VAL A 27 2.73 17.98 11.63
C VAL A 27 2.46 17.58 13.07
N THR A 28 2.46 16.27 13.33
CA THR A 28 2.23 15.68 14.67
C THR A 28 3.54 15.31 15.37
N GLU A 29 4.57 14.93 14.62
CA GLU A 29 5.89 14.55 15.15
C GLU A 29 6.97 14.86 14.10
N ARG A 30 8.23 15.00 14.52
CA ARG A 30 9.41 15.03 13.66
C ARG A 30 10.33 13.86 14.02
N VAL A 31 10.75 13.08 13.02
CA VAL A 31 11.58 11.89 13.23
C VAL A 31 12.84 11.96 12.38
N PHE A 32 13.94 11.35 12.85
CA PHE A 32 15.21 11.31 12.14
C PHE A 32 15.51 9.89 11.66
N ASP A 33 15.97 9.73 10.43
CA ASP A 33 16.50 8.43 9.98
C ASP A 33 17.92 8.18 10.49
N ARG A 34 18.45 6.97 10.25
CA ARG A 34 19.82 6.56 10.63
C ARG A 34 20.92 7.45 10.02
N LYS A 35 20.61 8.26 9.01
CA LYS A 35 21.54 9.20 8.36
C LYS A 35 21.32 10.65 8.85
N GLY A 36 20.49 10.86 9.87
CA GLY A 36 20.19 12.17 10.44
C GLY A 36 19.23 13.02 9.61
N ARG A 37 18.54 12.46 8.60
CA ARG A 37 17.55 13.23 7.83
C ARG A 37 16.24 13.32 8.61
N GLU A 38 15.74 14.54 8.75
CA GLU A 38 14.45 14.83 9.39
C GLU A 38 13.27 14.49 8.45
N TYR A 39 12.21 13.96 9.03
CA TYR A 39 10.92 13.71 8.37
C TYR A 39 9.79 14.21 9.28
N GLU A 40 8.87 14.98 8.71
CA GLU A 40 7.64 15.39 9.39
C GLU A 40 6.60 14.27 9.28
N ILE A 41 6.05 13.85 10.41
CA ILE A 41 4.96 12.88 10.51
C ILE A 41 3.65 13.66 10.58
N TYR A 42 2.73 13.37 9.68
CA TYR A 42 1.45 14.02 9.59
C TYR A 42 0.39 13.31 10.43
N ASP A 43 -0.78 13.93 10.53
CA ASP A 43 -1.99 13.33 11.08
C ASP A 43 -2.37 12.04 10.34
N PRO A 44 -3.15 11.13 10.97
CA PRO A 44 -3.45 9.83 10.38
C PRO A 44 -4.16 9.96 9.02
N PRO A 45 -3.52 9.53 7.92
CA PRO A 45 -3.99 9.86 6.57
C PRO A 45 -5.31 9.16 6.24
N PHE A 46 -5.61 8.02 6.88
CA PHE A 46 -6.85 7.28 6.70
C PHE A 46 -8.12 8.05 7.14
N TYR A 47 -8.00 9.18 7.83
CA TYR A 47 -9.15 10.05 8.12
C TYR A 47 -9.46 11.07 7.03
N ARG A 48 -8.54 11.33 6.11
CA ARG A 48 -8.72 12.39 5.11
C ARG A 48 -9.54 11.88 3.92
N SER A 49 -10.36 12.76 3.35
CA SER A 49 -11.30 12.38 2.29
C SER A 49 -10.60 11.94 1.02
N GLU A 50 -9.44 12.51 0.68
CA GLU A 50 -8.71 12.15 -0.52
C GLU A 50 -8.26 10.69 -0.54
N PHE A 51 -8.05 10.08 0.63
CA PHE A 51 -7.71 8.65 0.73
C PHE A 51 -8.93 7.77 0.48
N GLU A 52 -10.11 8.24 0.87
CA GLU A 52 -11.36 7.57 0.55
C GLU A 52 -11.69 7.71 -0.94
N GLU A 53 -11.54 8.92 -1.50
CA GLU A 53 -11.76 9.19 -2.92
C GLU A 53 -10.81 8.36 -3.81
N ALA A 54 -9.51 8.31 -3.49
CA ALA A 54 -8.55 7.49 -4.22
C ALA A 54 -8.85 5.98 -4.11
N TYR A 55 -9.27 5.53 -2.92
CA TYR A 55 -9.75 4.16 -2.74
C TYR A 55 -10.98 3.88 -3.61
N ARG A 56 -11.98 4.77 -3.62
CA ARG A 56 -13.18 4.63 -4.44
C ARG A 56 -12.86 4.62 -5.93
N HIS A 57 -11.92 5.45 -6.40
CA HIS A 57 -11.45 5.39 -7.79
C HIS A 57 -10.89 3.99 -8.14
N ILE A 58 -10.05 3.40 -7.28
CA ILE A 58 -9.55 2.03 -7.48
C ILE A 58 -10.71 1.02 -7.53
N ILE A 59 -11.68 1.15 -6.64
CA ILE A 59 -12.79 0.20 -6.55
C ILE A 59 -13.76 0.33 -7.73
N ASP A 60 -14.16 1.56 -8.06
CA ASP A 60 -15.28 1.83 -8.96
C ASP A 60 -14.85 1.99 -10.41
N GLU A 61 -13.64 2.47 -10.68
CA GLU A 61 -13.22 2.91 -12.02
C GLU A 61 -11.99 2.16 -12.56
N TYR A 62 -10.99 1.89 -11.72
CA TYR A 62 -9.75 1.28 -12.18
C TYR A 62 -9.93 -0.21 -12.53
N GLU A 63 -9.53 -0.62 -13.73
CA GLU A 63 -9.53 -2.04 -14.11
C GLU A 63 -8.21 -2.72 -13.75
N ILE A 64 -8.31 -3.80 -12.98
CA ILE A 64 -7.15 -4.56 -12.52
C ILE A 64 -6.91 -5.70 -13.49
N ALA A 65 -5.77 -5.66 -14.18
CA ALA A 65 -5.41 -6.67 -15.15
C ALA A 65 -5.29 -8.06 -14.49
N PRO A 66 -5.91 -9.11 -15.06
CA PRO A 66 -5.74 -10.47 -14.56
C PRO A 66 -4.27 -10.89 -14.55
N ARG A 67 -3.87 -11.54 -13.45
CA ARG A 67 -2.55 -12.15 -13.28
C ARG A 67 -2.71 -13.48 -12.57
N GLU A 68 -1.77 -14.38 -12.75
CA GLU A 68 -1.83 -15.69 -12.10
C GLU A 68 -1.76 -15.55 -10.57
N ILE A 69 -0.83 -14.71 -10.10
CA ILE A 69 -0.50 -14.57 -8.68
C ILE A 69 -0.71 -13.11 -8.23
N GLY A 70 -1.57 -12.90 -7.23
CA GLY A 70 -1.68 -11.63 -6.51
C GLY A 70 -0.73 -11.62 -5.31
N ILE A 71 0.24 -10.70 -5.28
CA ILE A 71 1.20 -10.54 -4.20
C ILE A 71 0.85 -9.30 -3.39
N PHE A 72 0.54 -9.49 -2.10
CA PHE A 72 0.10 -8.42 -1.21
C PHE A 72 1.20 -8.09 -0.21
N ILE A 73 1.69 -6.86 -0.23
CA ILE A 73 2.77 -6.39 0.66
C ILE A 73 2.35 -5.09 1.38
N PRO A 74 2.77 -4.87 2.64
CA PRO A 74 2.40 -3.68 3.37
C PRO A 74 3.06 -2.43 2.78
N CYS A 75 2.41 -1.29 3.00
CA CYS A 75 2.90 0.04 2.70
C CYS A 75 4.21 0.33 3.45
N ALA A 76 4.96 1.32 2.98
CA ALA A 76 6.23 1.72 3.55
C ALA A 76 6.23 3.19 4.00
N LEU A 77 7.08 3.52 4.97
CA LEU A 77 7.27 4.90 5.42
C LEU A 77 7.80 5.79 4.29
N ARG A 78 8.73 5.30 3.47
CA ARG A 78 9.28 6.02 2.32
C ARG A 78 8.41 5.81 1.09
N LYS A 79 8.08 6.92 0.42
CA LYS A 79 7.26 6.98 -0.79
C LYS A 79 8.11 7.56 -1.95
N PRO A 80 7.88 7.17 -3.21
CA PRO A 80 7.01 6.06 -3.62
C PRO A 80 7.47 4.73 -2.98
N TYR A 81 6.54 3.81 -2.75
CA TYR A 81 6.78 2.64 -1.92
C TYR A 81 7.91 1.77 -2.48
N SER A 82 7.97 1.62 -3.80
CA SER A 82 9.03 0.92 -4.54
C SER A 82 10.44 1.45 -4.26
N SER A 83 10.57 2.71 -3.84
CA SER A 83 11.85 3.31 -3.48
C SER A 83 12.34 2.97 -2.08
N SER A 84 11.46 2.40 -1.23
CA SER A 84 11.77 2.01 0.14
C SER A 84 12.73 0.81 0.19
N PRO A 85 13.62 0.72 1.20
CA PRO A 85 14.53 -0.42 1.33
C PRO A 85 13.82 -1.78 1.39
N SER A 86 12.69 -1.87 2.09
CA SER A 86 11.90 -3.10 2.21
C SER A 86 11.29 -3.51 0.88
N HIS A 87 10.65 -2.58 0.14
CA HIS A 87 10.08 -2.91 -1.16
C HIS A 87 11.16 -3.32 -2.16
N LYS A 88 12.30 -2.62 -2.21
CA LYS A 88 13.44 -3.03 -3.06
C LYS A 88 13.90 -4.46 -2.78
N LEU A 89 13.93 -4.84 -1.50
CA LEU A 89 14.24 -6.21 -1.09
C LEU A 89 13.15 -7.18 -1.58
N PHE A 90 11.87 -6.89 -1.33
CA PHE A 90 10.77 -7.77 -1.72
C PHE A 90 10.72 -7.98 -3.23
N HIS A 91 10.82 -6.91 -4.03
CA HIS A 91 10.90 -6.99 -5.48
C HIS A 91 12.08 -7.85 -5.94
N LYS A 92 13.28 -7.66 -5.38
CA LYS A 92 14.44 -8.50 -5.70
C LYS A 92 14.17 -9.99 -5.44
N ILE A 93 13.47 -10.33 -4.36
CA ILE A 93 13.12 -11.72 -4.05
C ILE A 93 12.07 -12.25 -5.02
N ILE A 94 11.00 -11.50 -5.26
CA ILE A 94 9.92 -11.85 -6.19
C ILE A 94 10.49 -12.08 -7.60
N ASP A 95 11.26 -11.13 -8.14
CA ASP A 95 11.85 -11.20 -9.48
C ASP A 95 12.88 -12.31 -9.62
N SER A 96 13.46 -12.79 -8.51
CA SER A 96 14.37 -13.95 -8.52
C SER A 96 13.66 -15.29 -8.60
N VAL A 97 12.33 -15.32 -8.45
CA VAL A 97 11.52 -16.56 -8.40
C VAL A 97 10.46 -16.59 -9.50
N LEU A 98 9.82 -15.45 -9.79
CA LEU A 98 8.69 -15.35 -10.71
C LEU A 98 9.02 -14.40 -11.87
N THR A 99 8.44 -14.68 -13.04
CA THR A 99 8.51 -13.75 -14.18
C THR A 99 7.48 -12.62 -14.01
N PRO A 100 7.80 -11.37 -14.40
CA PRO A 100 6.92 -10.21 -14.17
C PRO A 100 5.51 -10.30 -14.77
N ASP A 101 5.31 -11.10 -15.82
CA ASP A 101 4.01 -11.32 -16.46
C ASP A 101 3.07 -12.22 -15.65
N ARG A 102 3.59 -12.98 -14.68
CA ARG A 102 2.80 -13.93 -13.87
C ARG A 102 2.16 -13.31 -12.65
N TYR A 103 2.71 -12.21 -12.12
CA TYR A 103 2.28 -11.65 -10.85
C TYR A 103 1.75 -10.21 -10.96
N HIS A 104 0.90 -9.83 -10.01
CA HIS A 104 0.49 -8.46 -9.75
C HIS A 104 0.81 -8.10 -8.29
N ILE A 105 1.46 -6.96 -8.05
CA ILE A 105 1.73 -6.50 -6.69
C ILE A 105 0.64 -5.52 -6.26
N THR A 106 -0.01 -5.83 -5.15
CA THR A 106 -0.91 -4.93 -4.43
C THR A 106 -0.24 -4.51 -3.12
N ILE A 107 -0.11 -3.20 -2.93
CA ILE A 107 0.39 -2.60 -1.70
C ILE A 107 -0.81 -2.31 -0.81
N PHE A 108 -0.77 -2.61 0.48
CA PHE A 108 -1.89 -2.33 1.40
C PHE A 108 -1.41 -1.77 2.73
N GLY A 109 -2.28 -1.20 3.55
CA GLY A 109 -1.93 -0.67 4.86
C GLY A 109 -2.58 0.69 5.10
N THR A 110 -1.87 1.64 5.72
CA THR A 110 -2.39 2.94 6.22
C THR A 110 -3.41 3.66 5.31
N CYS A 111 -3.43 3.38 4.01
CA CYS A 111 -4.21 4.07 2.99
C CYS A 111 -5.13 3.15 2.17
N GLY A 112 -5.40 1.91 2.61
CA GLY A 112 -6.10 0.91 1.81
C GLY A 112 -5.18 0.19 0.81
N THR A 113 -5.80 -0.51 -0.14
CA THR A 113 -5.12 -1.26 -1.20
C THR A 113 -4.78 -0.38 -2.41
N VAL A 114 -3.58 -0.56 -2.94
CA VAL A 114 -3.00 0.23 -4.03
C VAL A 114 -2.28 -0.73 -4.98
N PRO A 115 -2.81 -0.98 -6.20
CA PRO A 115 -2.03 -1.60 -7.28
C PRO A 115 -0.68 -0.88 -7.44
N ALA A 116 0.43 -1.62 -7.53
CA ALA A 116 1.77 -1.02 -7.46
C ALA A 116 2.02 0.04 -8.55
N GLU A 117 1.41 -0.12 -9.72
CA GLU A 117 1.44 0.84 -10.82
C GLU A 117 0.77 2.19 -10.52
N LEU A 118 -0.06 2.25 -9.46
CA LEU A 118 -0.73 3.46 -8.99
C LEU A 118 -0.02 4.13 -7.80
N GLU A 119 1.18 3.67 -7.39
CA GLU A 119 1.85 4.21 -6.20
C GLU A 119 2.19 5.71 -6.27
N LEU A 120 2.29 6.26 -7.49
CA LEU A 120 2.53 7.68 -7.75
C LEU A 120 1.25 8.52 -7.83
N MET A 121 0.09 7.87 -7.83
CA MET A 121 -1.19 8.58 -7.80
C MET A 121 -1.35 9.29 -6.46
N TYR A 122 -1.85 10.53 -6.49
CA TYR A 122 -2.26 11.22 -5.28
C TYR A 122 -3.40 10.44 -4.61
N PRO A 123 -3.39 10.23 -3.28
CA PRO A 123 -2.45 10.76 -2.28
C PRO A 123 -1.29 9.83 -1.87
N TYR A 124 -1.12 8.66 -2.51
CA TYR A 124 -0.24 7.59 -2.03
C TYR A 124 1.24 7.97 -1.99
N ALA A 125 1.71 8.83 -2.88
CA ALA A 125 3.08 9.32 -2.88
C ALA A 125 3.33 10.47 -1.90
N ASN A 126 2.30 11.07 -1.32
CA ASN A 126 2.36 12.41 -0.72
C ASN A 126 2.19 12.45 0.80
N TYR A 127 1.92 11.32 1.47
CA TYR A 127 1.77 11.30 2.92
C TYR A 127 2.99 10.76 3.65
N HIS A 128 3.16 11.21 4.89
CA HIS A 128 4.16 10.70 5.80
C HIS A 128 3.52 10.33 7.15
N TYR A 129 3.38 9.02 7.42
CA TYR A 129 2.73 8.52 8.63
C TYR A 129 3.37 7.20 9.07
N MET A 130 3.42 6.98 10.40
CA MET A 130 3.98 5.78 11.00
C MET A 130 3.03 5.19 12.05
N LEU A 131 2.20 4.22 11.64
CA LEU A 131 1.23 3.56 12.52
C LEU A 131 1.91 2.90 13.74
N GLY A 132 3.09 2.30 13.54
CA GLY A 132 3.81 1.59 14.61
C GLY A 132 4.19 2.44 15.82
N LYS A 133 4.29 3.78 15.65
CA LYS A 133 4.54 4.72 16.74
C LYS A 133 3.27 5.23 17.42
N ASN A 134 2.11 5.01 16.81
CA ASN A 134 0.85 5.49 17.37
C ASN A 134 0.35 4.54 18.47
N GLN A 135 0.30 5.05 19.70
CA GLN A 135 -0.16 4.33 20.88
C GLN A 135 -1.60 4.69 21.28
N ASP A 136 -2.29 5.61 20.58
CA ASP A 136 -3.68 5.95 20.89
C ASP A 136 -4.59 4.76 20.50
N PRO A 137 -5.26 4.11 21.47
CA PRO A 137 -6.10 2.95 21.19
C PRO A 137 -7.24 3.24 20.21
N ARG A 138 -7.76 4.48 20.20
CA ARG A 138 -8.82 4.89 19.28
C ARG A 138 -8.31 4.93 17.85
N VAL A 139 -7.15 5.56 17.63
CA VAL A 139 -6.51 5.64 16.30
C VAL A 139 -6.18 4.25 15.77
N ARG A 140 -5.68 3.35 16.61
CA ARG A 140 -5.41 1.95 16.22
C ARG A 140 -6.68 1.19 15.85
N LYS A 141 -7.76 1.38 16.61
CA LYS A 141 -9.07 0.78 16.33
C LYS A 141 -9.66 1.30 15.03
N ASP A 142 -9.58 2.61 14.79
CA ASP A 142 -10.09 3.23 13.58
C ASP A 142 -9.27 2.84 12.35
N PHE A 143 -7.93 2.82 12.45
CA PHE A 143 -7.07 2.24 11.42
C PHE A 143 -7.55 0.84 11.05
N HIS A 144 -7.69 -0.05 12.04
CA HIS A 144 -8.09 -1.45 11.80
C HIS A 144 -9.45 -1.52 11.09
N ARG A 145 -10.44 -0.78 11.58
CA ARG A 145 -11.79 -0.74 10.98
C ARG A 145 -11.78 -0.24 9.53
N ILE A 146 -11.08 0.86 9.27
CA ILE A 146 -11.00 1.47 7.93
C ILE A 146 -10.22 0.55 6.99
N GLU A 147 -9.13 -0.04 7.45
CA GLU A 147 -8.31 -0.92 6.63
C GLU A 147 -9.03 -2.22 6.26
N VAL A 148 -9.75 -2.83 7.21
CA VAL A 148 -10.61 -3.99 6.93
C VAL A 148 -11.68 -3.65 5.90
N TYR A 149 -12.35 -2.50 6.04
CA TYR A 149 -13.32 -2.02 5.05
C TYR A 149 -12.71 -1.92 3.64
N ARG A 150 -11.55 -1.25 3.53
CA ARG A 150 -10.90 -1.04 2.23
C ARG A 150 -10.42 -2.33 1.61
N LEU A 151 -9.79 -3.19 2.40
CA LEU A 151 -9.38 -4.53 1.99
C LEU A 151 -10.56 -5.35 1.49
N CYS A 152 -11.69 -5.38 2.21
CA CYS A 152 -12.86 -6.13 1.77
C CYS A 152 -13.31 -5.73 0.36
N GLY A 153 -13.45 -4.42 0.08
CA GLY A 153 -13.86 -3.98 -1.25
C GLY A 153 -12.88 -4.38 -2.36
N TYR A 154 -11.57 -4.36 -2.09
CA TYR A 154 -10.57 -4.77 -3.08
C TYR A 154 -10.52 -6.29 -3.28
N LEU A 155 -10.64 -7.07 -2.21
CA LEU A 155 -10.71 -8.54 -2.29
C LEU A 155 -11.94 -8.98 -3.08
N GLU A 156 -13.09 -8.33 -2.87
CA GLU A 156 -14.31 -8.56 -3.67
C GLU A 156 -14.11 -8.19 -5.14
N LYS A 157 -13.59 -6.99 -5.42
CA LYS A 157 -13.30 -6.53 -6.79
C LYS A 157 -12.38 -7.51 -7.52
N THR A 158 -11.39 -8.04 -6.81
CA THR A 158 -10.37 -8.93 -7.39
C THR A 158 -10.69 -10.41 -7.25
N ARG A 159 -11.90 -10.80 -6.84
CA ARG A 159 -12.28 -12.19 -6.55
C ARG A 159 -11.86 -13.16 -7.65
N ASN A 160 -12.08 -12.77 -8.92
CA ASN A 160 -11.76 -13.59 -10.10
C ASN A 160 -10.50 -13.12 -10.87
N THR A 161 -9.73 -12.19 -10.31
CA THR A 161 -8.56 -11.60 -10.98
C THR A 161 -7.29 -12.43 -10.82
N TYR A 162 -7.14 -13.10 -9.67
CA TYR A 162 -5.97 -13.91 -9.32
C TYR A 162 -6.35 -15.38 -9.11
N LYS A 163 -5.50 -16.30 -9.58
CA LYS A 163 -5.65 -17.73 -9.29
C LYS A 163 -5.13 -18.08 -7.90
N LYS A 164 -3.99 -17.49 -7.51
CA LYS A 164 -3.38 -17.66 -6.20
C LYS A 164 -3.12 -16.29 -5.58
N ARG A 165 -3.20 -16.19 -4.26
CA ARG A 165 -2.82 -14.98 -3.52
C ARG A 165 -1.80 -15.31 -2.45
N ILE A 166 -0.78 -14.48 -2.35
CA ILE A 166 0.26 -14.54 -1.31
C ILE A 166 0.29 -13.18 -0.63
N ALA A 167 0.35 -13.18 0.69
CA ALA A 167 0.46 -11.95 1.46
C ALA A 167 1.67 -12.04 2.38
N TYR A 168 2.56 -11.06 2.27
CA TYR A 168 3.78 -10.99 3.07
C TYR A 168 3.69 -9.86 4.09
N CYS A 169 3.16 -10.16 5.27
CA CYS A 169 2.78 -9.15 6.28
C CYS A 169 2.76 -9.70 7.71
N ILE A 170 2.97 -8.78 8.65
CA ILE A 170 2.96 -8.99 10.11
C ILE A 170 2.16 -7.89 10.81
N GLY A 171 1.88 -8.06 12.10
CA GLY A 171 1.33 -7.05 12.99
C GLY A 171 -0.08 -6.57 12.63
N PRO A 172 -0.38 -5.27 12.87
CA PRO A 172 -1.71 -4.71 12.62
C PRO A 172 -2.19 -4.86 11.17
N PHE A 173 -1.27 -4.83 10.19
CA PHE A 173 -1.61 -5.02 8.77
C PHE A 173 -2.05 -6.46 8.50
N ARG A 174 -1.31 -7.45 9.03
CA ARG A 174 -1.70 -8.87 8.93
C ARG A 174 -3.06 -9.13 9.56
N LYS A 175 -3.31 -8.54 10.74
CA LYS A 175 -4.59 -8.67 11.45
C LYS A 175 -5.77 -8.15 10.61
N ALA A 176 -5.62 -6.97 10.00
CA ALA A 176 -6.66 -6.40 9.13
C ALA A 176 -6.88 -7.25 7.87
N LEU A 177 -5.81 -7.77 7.27
CA LEU A 177 -5.89 -8.66 6.11
C LEU A 177 -6.62 -9.97 6.43
N ILE A 178 -6.28 -10.62 7.54
CA ILE A 178 -6.94 -11.86 7.98
C ILE A 178 -8.44 -11.63 8.15
N GLU A 179 -8.85 -10.58 8.87
CA GLU A 179 -10.27 -10.30 9.07
C GLU A 179 -10.99 -9.99 7.74
N ALA A 180 -10.36 -9.25 6.82
CA ALA A 180 -10.96 -8.98 5.52
C ALA A 180 -11.05 -10.24 4.64
N ALA A 181 -10.02 -11.10 4.68
CA ALA A 181 -9.99 -12.38 4.00
C ALA A 181 -11.12 -13.30 4.49
N GLU A 182 -11.33 -13.40 5.80
CA GLU A 182 -12.43 -14.15 6.42
C GLU A 182 -13.80 -13.61 5.97
N LYS A 183 -14.01 -12.29 6.00
CA LYS A 183 -15.28 -11.65 5.61
C LYS A 183 -15.66 -11.88 4.14
N THR A 184 -14.66 -12.00 3.27
CA THR A 184 -14.86 -12.14 1.82
C THR A 184 -14.74 -13.59 1.33
N GLY A 185 -14.35 -14.52 2.21
CA GLY A 185 -14.00 -15.89 1.84
C GLY A 185 -12.81 -15.95 0.87
N THR A 186 -11.86 -15.02 1.01
CA THR A 186 -10.67 -14.96 0.16
C THR A 186 -9.52 -15.72 0.79
N GLU A 187 -8.94 -16.68 0.06
CA GLU A 187 -7.79 -17.44 0.54
C GLU A 187 -6.45 -16.75 0.22
N PHE A 188 -5.52 -16.87 1.16
CA PHE A 188 -4.16 -16.36 1.06
C PHE A 188 -3.15 -17.40 1.55
N MET A 189 -2.01 -17.51 0.86
CA MET A 189 -0.78 -17.97 1.49
C MET A 189 -0.23 -16.82 2.34
N LEU A 190 -0.46 -16.88 3.64
CA LEU A 190 0.00 -15.87 4.60
C LEU A 190 1.43 -16.16 5.03
N LEU A 191 2.33 -15.21 4.75
CA LEU A 191 3.75 -15.27 5.11
C LEU A 191 4.16 -14.00 5.86
N PRO A 192 5.11 -14.08 6.80
CA PRO A 192 5.61 -15.31 7.40
C PRO A 192 4.48 -16.15 8.00
N SER A 193 4.66 -17.46 8.11
CA SER A 193 3.65 -18.35 8.70
C SER A 193 3.54 -18.08 10.21
N ASP A 194 2.41 -18.42 10.83
CA ASP A 194 2.27 -18.24 12.28
C ASP A 194 3.36 -19.00 13.06
N PRO A 195 3.72 -20.27 12.71
CA PRO A 195 4.87 -20.94 13.33
C PRO A 195 6.20 -20.21 13.16
N MET A 196 6.39 -19.52 12.04
CA MET A 196 7.59 -18.72 11.79
C MET A 196 7.61 -17.47 12.67
N ILE A 197 6.48 -16.77 12.79
CA ILE A 197 6.34 -15.60 13.67
C ILE A 197 6.57 -16.00 15.12
N ASP A 198 5.94 -17.08 15.59
CA ASP A 198 6.09 -17.57 16.97
C ASP A 198 7.54 -17.90 17.31
N ARG A 199 8.26 -18.50 16.37
CA ARG A 199 9.69 -18.85 16.53
C ARG A 199 10.58 -17.61 16.61
N MET A 200 10.26 -16.57 15.84
CA MET A 200 11.05 -15.33 15.77
C MET A 200 10.60 -14.28 16.79
N TYR A 201 9.56 -14.56 17.57
CA TYR A 201 8.98 -13.63 18.50
C TYR A 201 9.94 -13.33 19.66
N ASP A 202 10.29 -12.05 19.84
CA ASP A 202 11.16 -11.59 20.90
C ASP A 202 10.46 -10.52 21.75
N ILE A 203 10.03 -10.89 22.95
CA ILE A 203 9.31 -9.99 23.86
C ILE A 203 10.15 -8.79 24.33
N ASP A 204 11.48 -8.91 24.29
CA ASP A 204 12.40 -7.87 24.73
C ASP A 204 12.65 -6.82 23.63
N CYS A 205 12.15 -7.07 22.41
CA CYS A 205 12.25 -6.16 21.29
C CYS A 205 11.06 -5.17 21.24
N PRO A 206 11.27 -3.88 20.90
CA PRO A 206 10.19 -2.90 20.72
C PRO A 206 9.15 -3.29 19.65
N PHE A 207 9.54 -4.16 18.73
CA PHE A 207 8.68 -4.80 17.74
C PHE A 207 8.85 -6.31 17.88
N PRO A 208 8.05 -6.98 18.73
CA PRO A 208 8.29 -8.38 19.08
C PRO A 208 8.21 -9.37 17.92
N GLU A 209 7.35 -9.10 16.93
CA GLU A 209 7.24 -9.90 15.71
C GLU A 209 8.41 -9.65 14.72
N GLY A 210 9.33 -8.73 15.05
CA GLY A 210 10.50 -8.44 14.24
C GLY A 210 10.21 -7.60 13.00
N SER A 211 10.98 -7.87 11.94
CA SER A 211 10.91 -7.14 10.68
C SER A 211 10.77 -8.10 9.51
N LEU A 212 9.94 -7.76 8.53
CA LEU A 212 9.86 -8.44 7.23
C LEU A 212 11.17 -8.44 6.42
N SER A 213 12.26 -7.86 6.94
CA SER A 213 13.59 -7.95 6.35
C SER A 213 14.51 -8.94 7.07
N MET A 214 14.01 -9.68 8.06
CA MET A 214 14.74 -10.77 8.71
C MET A 214 14.98 -11.92 7.71
N ASP A 215 16.17 -12.52 7.78
CA ASP A 215 16.60 -13.55 6.81
C ASP A 215 15.66 -14.75 6.81
N GLU A 216 15.16 -15.17 7.98
CA GLU A 216 14.22 -16.28 8.13
C GLU A 216 12.88 -16.00 7.44
N TYR A 217 12.36 -14.78 7.57
CA TYR A 217 11.13 -14.37 6.93
C TYR A 217 11.32 -14.23 5.41
N ILE A 218 12.48 -13.76 4.96
CA ILE A 218 12.80 -13.63 3.54
C ILE A 218 12.94 -14.99 2.87
N GLU A 219 13.59 -15.94 3.56
CA GLU A 219 13.73 -17.30 3.05
C GLU A 219 12.38 -18.02 2.99
N GLU A 220 11.54 -17.90 4.02
CA GLU A 220 10.19 -18.46 3.97
C GLU A 220 9.33 -17.82 2.88
N PHE A 221 9.46 -16.51 2.66
CA PHE A 221 8.79 -15.81 1.58
C PHE A 221 9.24 -16.33 0.21
N ARG A 222 10.55 -16.49 -0.01
CA ARG A 222 11.11 -17.10 -1.23
C ARG A 222 10.53 -18.48 -1.48
N GLN A 223 10.52 -19.36 -0.47
CA GLN A 223 9.98 -20.71 -0.59
C GLN A 223 8.46 -20.70 -0.88
N GLY A 224 7.72 -19.78 -0.28
CA GLY A 224 6.30 -19.57 -0.60
C GLY A 224 6.07 -19.16 -2.05
N LEU A 225 6.88 -18.23 -2.58
CA LEU A 225 6.84 -17.82 -3.98
C LEU A 225 7.12 -19.00 -4.92
N VAL A 226 8.11 -19.86 -4.61
CA VAL A 226 8.42 -21.07 -5.39
C VAL A 226 7.20 -22.00 -5.44
N ARG A 227 6.61 -22.33 -4.27
CA ARG A 227 5.39 -23.17 -4.19
C ARG A 227 4.19 -22.56 -4.93
N CYS A 228 4.06 -21.24 -4.91
CA CYS A 228 3.02 -20.56 -5.69
C CYS A 228 3.30 -20.62 -7.20
N GLY A 229 4.56 -20.53 -7.61
CA GLY A 229 5.02 -20.52 -9.00
C GLY A 229 5.10 -21.88 -9.69
N GLU A 230 5.18 -22.97 -8.93
CA GLU A 230 5.05 -24.34 -9.44
C GLU A 230 3.57 -24.60 -9.81
N LEU A 231 3.32 -24.67 -11.12
CA LEU A 231 2.10 -25.19 -11.76
C LEU A 231 2.51 -26.32 -12.69
#